data_AF-D0LSW5-F1
#
_entry.id   AF-D0LSW5-F1
#
_cell.length_a   1.000
_cell.length_b   1.000
_cell.length_c   1.000
_cell.angle_alpha   90.00
_cell.angle_beta   90.00
_cell.angle_gamma   90.00
#
_symmetry.space_group_name_H-M   'P 1'
#
loop_
_entity.id
_entity.type
_entity.pdbx_description
1 polymer ?
#
loop_
_entity_poly.entity_id
_entity_poly.type
_entity_poly.pdbx_seq_one_letter_code
_entity_poly.pdbx_strand_id
1 'polypeptide(L)'
;MSNTLPLETLAQAVAGHASALRCVTEYQPAGGPGDKIFPPTYEGGKYATEERVIDGERVPCVLVDSVQSQANRMELALLEAWEREQLPLPVITVDFHDKDVLKPLRVTSLEAPHRIADAILRDSTLGGKPFRKCEPGNSLDLVDNGYATPLFELCPTALIFGMWDSTGPRGGLGAKFARAMVSEIIGLHAVAGKRTSSRIDPLQIQRNAGVLYETKGEGGIHWTLDEKQAKSKKAKLGKDGRPSEANHGNVTPSIADGGFTISKAVQTTVLSLPALRRLRFPVDGKAGLARDDAARTALAALALCAATLSRAQGCDLRSRCILHAQDAITWELLGEPGSEPQRFALPAADAIALYREALDKARAAGLPFREQALELEPSAELVTLLRKSQELEVQSAPEAGA
;
A
#
# COMPACT_ATOMS: atom_id res chain seq x y z
N MET A 1 -19.52 14.84 -24.28
CA MET A 1 -18.07 15.04 -24.11
C MET A 1 -17.84 15.25 -22.63
N SER A 2 -17.06 14.40 -21.96
CA SER A 2 -16.79 14.61 -20.53
C SER A 2 -15.89 15.83 -20.36
N ASN A 3 -16.21 16.67 -19.38
CA ASN A 3 -15.36 17.81 -19.01
C ASN A 3 -14.10 17.27 -18.31
N THR A 4 -12.99 17.12 -19.03
CA THR A 4 -11.71 16.69 -18.43
C THR A 4 -11.13 17.83 -17.58
N LEU A 5 -10.51 17.53 -16.43
CA LEU A 5 -9.91 18.55 -15.55
C LEU A 5 -8.72 19.25 -16.23
N PRO A 6 -8.80 20.57 -16.50
CA PRO A 6 -7.68 21.31 -17.09
C PRO A 6 -6.60 21.66 -16.05
N LEU A 7 -5.34 21.74 -16.48
CA LEU A 7 -4.22 22.12 -15.60
C LEU A 7 -4.41 23.51 -14.99
N GLU A 8 -4.93 24.47 -15.75
CA GLU A 8 -5.17 25.82 -15.26
C GLU A 8 -6.18 25.83 -14.11
N THR A 9 -7.27 25.08 -14.23
CA THR A 9 -8.27 24.92 -13.16
C THR A 9 -7.64 24.30 -11.91
N LEU A 10 -6.80 23.28 -12.07
CA LEU A 10 -6.09 22.67 -10.95
C LEU A 10 -5.13 23.65 -10.27
N ALA A 11 -4.34 24.40 -11.05
CA ALA A 11 -3.40 25.39 -10.54
C ALA A 11 -4.12 26.51 -9.77
N GLN A 12 -5.22 27.03 -10.32
CA GLN A 12 -6.07 28.03 -9.66
C GLN A 12 -6.68 27.50 -8.37
N ALA A 13 -7.16 26.26 -8.36
CA ALA A 13 -7.71 25.62 -7.16
C ALA A 13 -6.67 25.48 -6.05
N VAL A 14 -5.45 25.04 -6.41
CA VAL A 14 -4.33 24.87 -5.48
C VAL A 14 -3.90 26.20 -4.87
N ALA A 15 -3.67 27.23 -5.71
CA ALA A 15 -3.23 28.55 -5.27
C ALA A 15 -4.35 29.36 -4.57
N GLY A 16 -5.61 29.09 -4.93
CA GLY A 16 -6.78 29.79 -4.44
C GLY A 16 -7.36 29.24 -3.14
N HIS A 17 -8.68 29.30 -3.04
CA HIS A 17 -9.43 29.12 -1.78
C HIS A 17 -10.15 27.77 -1.72
N ALA A 18 -10.08 26.99 -2.80
CA ALA A 18 -10.73 25.68 -2.87
C ALA A 18 -10.23 24.79 -1.72
N SER A 19 -11.17 24.02 -1.17
CA SER A 19 -10.95 23.20 0.02
C SER A 19 -10.37 21.83 -0.34
N ALA A 20 -10.91 21.18 -1.36
CA ALA A 20 -10.48 19.85 -1.75
C ALA A 20 -10.88 19.50 -3.18
N LEU A 21 -10.21 18.47 -3.72
CA LEU A 21 -10.77 17.62 -4.76
C LEU A 21 -11.28 16.34 -4.12
N ARG A 22 -12.52 15.96 -4.43
CA ARG A 22 -13.21 14.81 -3.84
C ARG A 22 -13.66 13.86 -4.95
N CYS A 23 -13.55 12.56 -4.71
CA CYS A 23 -14.17 11.54 -5.53
C CYS A 23 -14.90 10.55 -4.61
N VAL A 24 -16.21 10.45 -4.76
CA VAL A 24 -17.05 9.46 -4.07
C VAL A 24 -17.53 8.47 -5.11
N THR A 25 -17.34 7.17 -4.87
CA THR A 25 -17.72 6.13 -5.82
C THR A 25 -18.40 4.99 -5.11
N GLU A 26 -19.55 4.61 -5.66
CA GLU A 26 -20.31 3.47 -5.18
C GLU A 26 -19.89 2.21 -5.90
N TYR A 27 -19.85 1.12 -5.16
CA TYR A 27 -19.44 -0.20 -5.61
C TYR A 27 -20.46 -1.25 -5.17
N GLN A 28 -20.59 -2.30 -5.99
CA GLN A 28 -21.22 -3.56 -5.60
C GLN A 28 -20.18 -4.68 -5.59
N PRO A 29 -20.38 -5.78 -4.85
CA PRO A 29 -19.60 -6.99 -5.04
C PRO A 29 -19.63 -7.41 -6.52
N ALA A 30 -18.51 -7.88 -7.05
CA ALA A 30 -18.44 -8.31 -8.45
C ALA A 30 -19.34 -9.53 -8.75
N GLY A 31 -19.67 -10.34 -7.74
CA GLY A 31 -20.69 -11.40 -7.83
C GLY A 31 -22.13 -10.88 -7.89
N GLY A 32 -22.34 -9.57 -7.78
CA GLY A 32 -23.64 -8.90 -7.81
C GLY A 32 -24.12 -8.43 -6.43
N PRO A 33 -25.18 -7.60 -6.39
CA PRO A 33 -25.78 -7.15 -5.13
C PRO A 33 -26.17 -8.31 -4.23
N GLY A 34 -25.80 -8.21 -2.95
CA GLY A 34 -26.08 -9.25 -1.95
C GLY A 34 -25.07 -10.41 -1.90
N ASP A 35 -24.09 -10.47 -2.82
CA ASP A 35 -22.97 -11.39 -2.67
C ASP A 35 -22.13 -11.03 -1.44
N LYS A 36 -21.55 -12.05 -0.82
CA LYS A 36 -20.81 -11.92 0.44
C LYS A 36 -19.35 -11.56 0.17
N ILE A 37 -18.92 -10.43 0.71
CA ILE A 37 -17.53 -9.98 0.66
C ILE A 37 -16.74 -10.40 1.90
N PHE A 38 -15.42 -10.46 1.78
CA PHE A 38 -14.49 -10.75 2.87
C PHE A 38 -13.50 -9.59 3.07
N PRO A 39 -13.86 -8.58 3.88
CA PRO A 39 -12.97 -7.47 4.25
C PRO A 39 -11.70 -7.93 5.00
N PRO A 40 -10.70 -7.05 5.23
CA PRO A 40 -9.56 -7.37 6.09
C PRO A 40 -9.95 -7.78 7.49
N THR A 41 -9.21 -8.77 8.00
CA THR A 41 -9.13 -9.04 9.43
C THR A 41 -7.88 -8.37 10.02
N TYR A 42 -8.02 -7.83 11.22
CA TYR A 42 -6.98 -7.22 12.03
C TYR A 42 -6.57 -8.16 13.16
N GLU A 43 -5.81 -7.66 14.14
CA GLU A 43 -5.34 -8.42 15.31
C GLU A 43 -6.43 -9.32 15.91
N GLY A 44 -6.07 -10.58 16.14
CA GLY A 44 -7.01 -11.60 16.62
C GLY A 44 -8.03 -12.08 15.59
N GLY A 45 -7.81 -11.81 14.29
CA GLY A 45 -8.70 -12.26 13.21
C GLY A 45 -10.02 -11.49 13.14
N LYS A 46 -10.06 -10.26 13.68
CA LYS A 46 -11.29 -9.47 13.83
C LYS A 46 -11.55 -8.56 12.65
N TYR A 47 -12.81 -8.40 12.26
CA TYR A 47 -13.21 -7.37 11.31
C TYR A 47 -13.32 -6.01 12.02
N ALA A 48 -12.93 -4.94 11.33
CA ALA A 48 -13.16 -3.58 11.80
C ALA A 48 -14.58 -3.14 11.38
N THR A 49 -15.48 -3.08 12.35
CA THR A 49 -16.87 -2.62 12.18
C THR A 49 -17.13 -1.38 13.02
N GLU A 50 -17.97 -0.48 12.53
CA GLU A 50 -18.30 0.79 13.18
C GLU A 50 -19.68 1.27 12.72
N GLU A 51 -20.20 2.34 13.33
CA GLU A 51 -21.39 3.02 12.84
C GLU A 51 -21.00 4.38 12.27
N ARG A 52 -21.47 4.69 11.05
CA ARG A 52 -21.30 6.00 10.41
C ARG A 52 -22.62 6.74 10.43
N VAL A 53 -22.58 8.07 10.57
CA VAL A 53 -23.78 8.91 10.40
C VAL A 53 -23.92 9.22 8.92
N ILE A 54 -24.99 8.72 8.29
CA ILE A 54 -25.28 8.90 6.87
C ILE A 54 -26.71 9.42 6.78
N ASP A 55 -26.91 10.58 6.16
CA ASP A 55 -28.21 11.25 6.03
C ASP A 55 -28.96 11.42 7.36
N GLY A 56 -28.20 11.63 8.45
CA GLY A 56 -28.73 11.80 9.81
C GLY A 56 -28.99 10.49 10.57
N GLU A 57 -28.80 9.33 9.94
CA GLU A 57 -29.02 8.02 10.55
C GLU A 57 -27.71 7.30 10.87
N ARG A 58 -27.71 6.51 11.95
CA ARG A 58 -26.58 5.62 12.29
C ARG A 58 -26.66 4.36 11.46
N VAL A 59 -25.70 4.19 10.56
CA VAL A 59 -25.62 3.05 9.64
C VAL A 59 -24.50 2.11 10.05
N PRO A 60 -24.76 0.80 10.26
CA PRO A 60 -23.72 -0.17 10.56
C PRO A 60 -22.82 -0.37 9.33
N CYS A 61 -21.52 -0.26 9.53
CA CYS A 61 -20.51 -0.31 8.50
C CYS A 61 -19.41 -1.32 8.82
N VAL A 62 -18.76 -1.83 7.77
CA VAL A 62 -17.52 -2.60 7.87
C VAL A 62 -16.43 -1.93 7.04
N LEU A 63 -15.23 -1.82 7.58
CA LEU A 63 -14.08 -1.30 6.86
C LEU A 63 -13.65 -2.32 5.80
N VAL A 64 -13.73 -1.93 4.53
CA VAL A 64 -13.40 -2.79 3.39
C VAL A 64 -11.97 -2.55 2.92
N ASP A 65 -11.51 -1.29 2.93
CA ASP A 65 -10.11 -0.97 2.70
C ASP A 65 -9.71 0.33 3.42
N SER A 66 -8.64 0.26 4.22
CA SER A 66 -8.22 1.37 5.09
C SER A 66 -7.47 2.47 4.36
N VAL A 67 -7.35 3.63 5.01
CA VAL A 67 -6.54 4.77 4.54
C VAL A 67 -5.10 4.39 4.19
N GLN A 68 -4.46 3.57 5.04
CA GLN A 68 -3.09 3.12 4.83
C GLN A 68 -3.01 2.19 3.63
N SER A 69 -3.93 1.23 3.53
CA SER A 69 -3.98 0.27 2.44
C SER A 69 -4.23 0.95 1.09
N GLN A 70 -5.14 1.93 1.06
CA GLN A 70 -5.42 2.74 -0.12
C GLN A 70 -4.23 3.59 -0.57
N ALA A 71 -3.47 4.18 0.35
CA ALA A 71 -2.22 4.87 -0.01
C ALA A 71 -1.22 3.92 -0.67
N ASN A 72 -1.02 2.73 -0.09
CA ASN A 72 -0.11 1.72 -0.66
C ASN A 72 -0.57 1.27 -2.05
N ARG A 73 -1.88 1.09 -2.29
CA ARG A 73 -2.41 0.75 -3.62
C ARG A 73 -2.16 1.85 -4.65
N MET A 74 -2.31 3.11 -4.26
CA MET A 74 -1.99 4.25 -5.13
C MET A 74 -0.50 4.30 -5.46
N GLU A 75 0.38 3.96 -4.52
CA GLU A 75 1.81 3.87 -4.76
C GLU A 75 2.19 2.71 -5.68
N LEU A 76 1.58 1.54 -5.50
CA LEU A 76 1.77 0.40 -6.42
C LEU A 76 1.26 0.70 -7.84
N ALA A 77 0.18 1.49 -7.96
CA ALA A 77 -0.29 1.94 -9.27
C ALA A 77 0.68 2.92 -9.94
N LEU A 78 1.30 3.81 -9.15
CA LEU A 78 2.39 4.66 -9.65
C LEU A 78 3.63 3.85 -10.01
N LEU A 79 3.95 2.80 -9.24
CA LEU A 79 5.07 1.91 -9.51
C LEU A 79 4.89 1.22 -10.86
N GLU A 80 3.74 0.62 -11.12
CA GLU A 80 3.48 -0.02 -12.41
C GLU A 80 3.57 0.99 -13.56
N ALA A 81 3.02 2.20 -13.41
CA ALA A 81 3.11 3.24 -14.43
C ALA A 81 4.56 3.70 -14.66
N TRP A 82 5.37 3.78 -13.60
CA TRP A 82 6.79 4.11 -13.67
C TRP A 82 7.61 3.01 -14.36
N GLU A 83 7.39 1.74 -14.00
CA GLU A 83 8.05 0.58 -14.64
C GLU A 83 7.72 0.45 -16.12
N ARG A 84 6.51 0.88 -16.52
CA ARG A 84 6.08 0.96 -17.92
C ARG A 84 6.53 2.24 -18.62
N GLU A 85 7.35 3.07 -17.98
CA GLU A 85 7.85 4.36 -18.48
C GLU A 85 6.73 5.34 -18.90
N GLN A 86 5.54 5.18 -18.31
CA GLN A 86 4.35 5.99 -18.61
C GLN A 86 4.34 7.34 -17.89
N LEU A 87 5.17 7.52 -16.86
CA LEU A 87 5.34 8.80 -16.18
C LEU A 87 6.74 8.90 -15.57
N PRO A 88 7.34 10.10 -15.50
CA PRO A 88 8.55 10.32 -14.72
C PRO A 88 8.21 10.39 -13.22
N LEU A 89 8.95 9.71 -12.36
CA LEU A 89 8.76 9.78 -10.91
C LEU A 89 10.10 9.49 -10.21
N PRO A 90 10.47 10.26 -9.16
CA PRO A 90 11.64 9.92 -8.36
C PRO A 90 11.34 8.65 -7.58
N VAL A 91 12.14 7.61 -7.85
CA VAL A 91 12.04 6.31 -7.17
C VAL A 91 13.39 5.99 -6.57
N ILE A 92 13.39 5.59 -5.31
CA ILE A 92 14.58 5.07 -4.62
C ILE A 92 14.44 3.56 -4.57
N THR A 93 15.51 2.84 -4.90
CA THR A 93 15.51 1.39 -5.06
C THR A 93 16.59 0.78 -4.17
N VAL A 94 16.30 -0.39 -3.60
CA VAL A 94 17.27 -1.26 -2.93
C VAL A 94 17.20 -2.64 -3.58
N ASP A 95 18.32 -3.10 -4.13
CA ASP A 95 18.40 -4.39 -4.84
C ASP A 95 19.18 -5.44 -4.03
N PHE A 96 18.56 -6.61 -3.84
CA PHE A 96 19.14 -7.77 -3.16
C PHE A 96 19.51 -8.94 -4.10
N HIS A 97 19.33 -8.84 -5.42
CA HIS A 97 19.53 -9.96 -6.36
C HIS A 97 20.95 -10.52 -6.37
N ASP A 98 21.96 -9.66 -6.31
CA ASP A 98 23.37 -10.07 -6.26
C ASP A 98 23.90 -10.25 -4.82
N LYS A 99 23.00 -10.34 -3.84
CA LYS A 99 23.35 -10.47 -2.43
C LYS A 99 23.08 -11.90 -1.97
N ASP A 100 23.83 -12.34 -0.97
CA ASP A 100 23.70 -13.67 -0.40
C ASP A 100 22.44 -13.72 0.48
N VAL A 101 21.29 -14.00 -0.15
CA VAL A 101 19.97 -14.19 0.44
C VAL A 101 19.29 -15.37 -0.26
N LEU A 102 18.39 -16.09 0.42
CA LEU A 102 17.73 -17.28 -0.12
C LEU A 102 16.64 -16.94 -1.15
N LYS A 103 15.94 -15.82 -0.94
CA LYS A 103 14.89 -15.31 -1.83
C LYS A 103 15.21 -13.84 -2.17
N PRO A 104 15.96 -13.58 -3.24
CA PRO A 104 16.27 -12.22 -3.65
C PRO A 104 15.02 -11.44 -4.06
N LEU A 105 15.08 -10.13 -3.86
CA LEU A 105 14.03 -9.19 -4.26
C LEU A 105 14.63 -7.79 -4.50
N ARG A 106 13.81 -6.92 -5.09
CA ARG A 106 14.05 -5.47 -5.17
C ARG A 106 12.92 -4.78 -4.42
N VAL A 107 13.24 -3.72 -3.67
CA VAL A 107 12.25 -2.90 -2.96
C VAL A 107 12.42 -1.45 -3.36
N THR A 108 11.32 -0.78 -3.68
CA THR A 108 11.30 0.65 -4.03
C THR A 108 10.67 1.50 -2.92
N SER A 109 10.87 2.82 -2.98
CA SER A 109 10.19 3.80 -2.12
C SER A 109 8.66 3.82 -2.27
N LEU A 110 8.11 3.17 -3.30
CA LEU A 110 6.67 3.01 -3.53
C LEU A 110 6.11 1.72 -2.92
N GLU A 111 6.98 0.78 -2.54
CA GLU A 111 6.63 -0.47 -1.85
C GLU A 111 6.94 -0.40 -0.36
N ALA A 112 7.96 0.37 0.02
CA ALA A 112 8.39 0.55 1.39
C ALA A 112 7.27 1.21 2.24
N PRO A 113 6.79 0.57 3.32
CA PRO A 113 5.65 1.06 4.11
C PRO A 113 5.79 2.50 4.63
N HIS A 114 7.01 2.91 4.98
CA HIS A 114 7.33 4.26 5.44
C HIS A 114 8.01 5.12 4.36
N ARG A 115 7.93 4.71 3.09
CA ARG A 115 8.49 5.41 1.91
C ARG A 115 9.98 5.68 2.10
N ILE A 116 10.44 6.89 1.80
CA ILE A 116 11.84 7.30 1.99
C ILE A 116 12.34 7.26 3.44
N ALA A 117 11.44 7.27 4.44
CA ALA A 117 11.80 7.15 5.84
C ALA A 117 11.85 5.68 6.33
N ASP A 118 11.61 4.71 5.44
CA ASP A 118 11.59 3.30 5.80
C ASP A 118 12.97 2.77 6.19
N ALA A 119 12.98 1.83 7.14
CA ALA A 119 14.20 1.21 7.64
C ALA A 119 14.99 0.52 6.51
N ILE A 120 14.31 -0.06 5.52
CA ILE A 120 14.97 -0.71 4.37
C ILE A 120 15.89 0.29 3.64
N LEU A 121 15.39 1.51 3.39
CA LEU A 121 16.16 2.55 2.69
C LEU A 121 17.18 3.20 3.63
N ARG A 122 16.80 3.44 4.89
CA ARG A 122 17.68 4.01 5.93
C ARG A 122 18.92 3.16 6.18
N ASP A 123 18.74 1.84 6.22
CA ASP A 123 19.78 0.85 6.52
C ASP A 123 20.53 0.39 5.26
N SER A 124 20.33 1.10 4.15
CA SER A 124 21.07 0.94 2.91
C SER A 124 22.18 1.98 2.77
N THR A 125 23.02 1.80 1.74
CA THR A 125 24.20 2.61 1.46
C THR A 125 24.14 3.16 0.04
N LEU A 126 24.84 4.28 -0.18
CA LEU A 126 25.06 4.87 -1.51
C LEU A 126 26.56 5.07 -1.67
N GLY A 127 27.17 4.35 -2.61
CA GLY A 127 28.62 4.34 -2.79
C GLY A 127 29.38 3.89 -1.53
N GLY A 128 28.86 2.87 -0.83
CA GLY A 128 29.45 2.31 0.38
C GLY A 128 29.29 3.16 1.66
N LYS A 129 28.65 4.33 1.58
CA LYS A 129 28.35 5.18 2.75
C LYS A 129 26.87 5.03 3.16
N PRO A 130 26.53 5.01 4.46
CA PRO A 130 25.13 4.96 4.89
C PRO A 130 24.29 6.06 4.24
N PHE A 131 23.12 5.71 3.72
CA PHE A 131 22.29 6.61 2.90
C PHE A 131 21.99 7.94 3.60
N ARG A 132 21.60 7.91 4.89
CA ARG A 132 21.30 9.13 5.67
C ARG A 132 22.54 9.96 6.04
N LYS A 133 23.75 9.55 5.63
CA LYS A 133 25.03 10.26 5.87
C LYS A 133 25.66 10.82 4.60
N CYS A 134 25.11 10.55 3.42
CA CYS A 134 25.55 11.12 2.15
C CYS A 134 24.48 12.04 1.56
N GLU A 135 24.88 12.92 0.66
CA GLU A 135 23.90 13.53 -0.25
C GLU A 135 23.44 12.46 -1.26
N PRO A 136 22.13 12.39 -1.56
CA PRO A 136 21.10 13.33 -1.14
C PRO A 136 20.43 12.97 0.20
N GLY A 137 20.68 11.79 0.78
CA GLY A 137 19.93 11.27 1.92
C GLY A 137 20.01 12.09 3.22
N ASN A 138 21.10 12.81 3.49
CA ASN A 138 21.23 13.68 4.67
C ASN A 138 20.29 14.92 4.62
N SER A 139 19.83 15.33 3.43
CA SER A 139 18.95 16.50 3.25
C SER A 139 17.59 16.31 3.94
N LEU A 140 17.16 15.06 4.12
CA LEU A 140 15.90 14.69 4.78
C LEU A 140 15.91 15.01 6.28
N ASP A 141 17.05 15.34 6.88
CA ASP A 141 17.10 15.76 8.29
C ASP A 141 16.49 17.14 8.48
N LEU A 142 16.46 17.96 7.43
CA LEU A 142 16.03 19.37 7.50
C LEU A 142 14.61 19.60 7.00
N VAL A 143 13.94 18.56 6.47
CA VAL A 143 12.64 18.75 5.81
C VAL A 143 11.53 19.02 6.81
N ASP A 144 10.70 19.99 6.48
CA ASP A 144 9.46 20.32 7.16
C ASP A 144 8.50 21.00 6.16
N ASN A 145 7.37 21.52 6.63
CA ASN A 145 6.43 22.22 5.75
C ASN A 145 7.03 23.49 5.11
N GLY A 146 8.00 24.15 5.75
CA GLY A 146 8.74 25.30 5.24
C GLY A 146 9.90 24.94 4.30
N TYR A 147 10.34 23.68 4.29
CA TYR A 147 11.45 23.17 3.49
C TYR A 147 11.16 21.77 2.91
N ALA A 148 10.17 21.69 2.02
CA ALA A 148 9.73 20.43 1.39
C ALA A 148 10.52 20.05 0.12
N THR A 149 11.42 20.92 -0.36
CA THR A 149 12.17 20.74 -1.61
C THR A 149 12.88 19.39 -1.73
N PRO A 150 13.61 18.88 -0.71
CA PRO A 150 14.29 17.58 -0.84
C PRO A 150 13.32 16.41 -1.01
N LEU A 151 12.13 16.47 -0.40
CA LEU A 151 11.11 15.44 -0.60
C LEU A 151 10.47 15.54 -1.97
N PHE A 152 10.27 16.74 -2.50
CA PHE A 152 9.81 16.91 -3.87
C PHE A 152 10.79 16.27 -4.87
N GLU A 153 12.09 16.43 -4.64
CA GLU A 153 13.14 15.89 -5.51
C GLU A 153 13.24 14.36 -5.43
N LEU A 154 13.15 13.79 -4.22
CA LEU A 154 13.52 12.38 -3.97
C LEU A 154 12.33 11.44 -3.79
N CYS A 155 11.22 11.92 -3.25
CA CYS A 155 10.05 11.10 -2.92
C CYS A 155 8.79 11.98 -2.78
N PRO A 156 8.28 12.56 -3.88
CA PRO A 156 7.13 13.48 -3.82
C PRO A 156 5.87 12.81 -3.28
N THR A 157 5.77 11.47 -3.36
CA THR A 157 4.68 10.69 -2.77
C THR A 157 4.63 10.79 -1.24
N ALA A 158 5.76 11.02 -0.56
CA ALA A 158 5.78 11.27 0.88
C ALA A 158 5.02 12.56 1.29
N LEU A 159 5.00 13.56 0.41
CA LEU A 159 4.24 14.81 0.62
C LEU A 159 2.73 14.63 0.36
N ILE A 160 2.33 13.57 -0.35
CA ILE A 160 0.94 13.28 -0.71
C ILE A 160 0.33 12.29 0.29
N PHE A 161 0.98 11.16 0.50
CA PHE A 161 0.49 10.03 1.31
C PHE A 161 1.00 10.06 2.75
N GLY A 162 1.81 11.06 3.09
CA GLY A 162 2.35 11.29 4.41
C GLY A 162 3.59 10.45 4.73
N MET A 163 4.32 10.90 5.75
CA MET A 163 5.57 10.30 6.18
C MET A 163 5.82 10.68 7.64
N TRP A 164 6.42 9.76 8.40
CA TRP A 164 6.97 10.06 9.72
C TRP A 164 8.34 9.41 9.89
N ASP A 165 9.39 10.24 9.95
CA ASP A 165 10.76 9.80 10.20
C ASP A 165 11.07 9.72 11.71
N SER A 166 10.36 8.85 12.44
CA SER A 166 10.51 8.71 13.91
C SER A 166 11.81 8.04 14.35
N THR A 167 12.44 7.31 13.44
CA THR A 167 13.64 6.48 13.68
C THR A 167 14.87 7.00 12.95
N GLY A 168 14.76 8.17 12.33
CA GLY A 168 15.87 8.84 11.66
C GLY A 168 16.90 9.41 12.65
N PRO A 169 17.95 10.07 12.13
CA PRO A 169 19.04 10.63 12.94
C PRO A 169 18.59 11.62 14.02
N ARG A 170 17.39 12.21 13.86
CA ARG A 170 16.78 13.15 14.82
C ARG A 170 15.80 12.49 15.81
N GLY A 171 15.61 11.17 15.74
CA GLY A 171 14.66 10.42 16.58
C GLY A 171 13.24 10.98 16.51
N GLY A 172 12.60 11.18 17.67
CA GLY A 172 11.22 11.70 17.75
C GLY A 172 11.00 13.11 17.19
N LEU A 173 12.08 13.85 16.90
CA LEU A 173 12.08 15.17 16.26
C LEU A 173 12.18 15.11 14.73
N GLY A 174 12.22 13.91 14.14
CA GLY A 174 12.22 13.76 12.69
C GLY A 174 10.93 14.27 12.03
N ALA A 175 11.02 14.49 10.73
CA ALA A 175 9.97 15.13 9.96
C ALA A 175 8.64 14.36 10.01
N LYS A 176 7.53 15.11 10.09
CA LYS A 176 6.16 14.58 10.11
C LYS A 176 5.32 15.30 9.08
N PHE A 177 4.94 14.59 8.03
CA PHE A 177 4.02 15.08 7.02
C PHE A 177 2.70 14.33 7.16
N ALA A 178 1.64 15.08 7.48
CA ALA A 178 0.28 14.55 7.40
C ALA A 178 -0.06 14.25 5.94
N ARG A 179 -0.95 13.29 5.71
CA ARG A 179 -1.41 12.96 4.36
C ARG A 179 -2.18 14.15 3.77
N ALA A 180 -1.84 14.53 2.54
CA ALA A 180 -2.65 15.45 1.76
C ALA A 180 -3.79 14.70 1.04
N MET A 181 -3.57 13.45 0.64
CA MET A 181 -4.58 12.57 0.05
C MET A 181 -4.97 11.44 1.01
N VAL A 182 -6.27 11.22 1.15
CA VAL A 182 -6.87 10.12 1.93
C VAL A 182 -7.90 9.42 1.07
N SER A 183 -7.93 8.09 1.10
CA SER A 183 -8.97 7.28 0.46
C SER A 183 -9.34 6.11 1.36
N GLU A 184 -10.61 5.76 1.45
CA GLU A 184 -11.10 4.66 2.28
C GLU A 184 -12.30 4.01 1.58
N ILE A 185 -12.45 2.69 1.71
CA ILE A 185 -13.62 1.96 1.26
C ILE A 185 -14.35 1.38 2.48
N ILE A 186 -15.63 1.68 2.62
CA ILE A 186 -16.51 1.09 3.63
C ILE A 186 -17.68 0.37 2.98
N GLY A 187 -18.14 -0.71 3.61
CA GLY A 187 -19.37 -1.40 3.26
C GLY A 187 -20.51 -0.92 4.15
N LEU A 188 -21.60 -0.43 3.56
CA LEU A 188 -22.76 0.10 4.28
C LEU A 188 -23.79 -0.99 4.57
N HIS A 189 -24.58 -0.77 5.63
CA HIS A 189 -25.59 -1.71 6.12
C HIS A 189 -25.02 -3.12 6.30
N ALA A 190 -23.84 -3.20 6.91
CA ALA A 190 -23.07 -4.42 7.00
C ALA A 190 -23.78 -5.47 7.86
N VAL A 191 -24.05 -6.65 7.28
CA VAL A 191 -24.64 -7.79 7.98
C VAL A 191 -23.60 -8.92 8.03
N ALA A 192 -23.22 -9.31 9.25
CA ALA A 192 -22.20 -10.32 9.47
C ALA A 192 -22.62 -11.70 8.93
N GLY A 193 -21.72 -12.33 8.18
CA GLY A 193 -21.90 -13.65 7.61
C GLY A 193 -21.15 -14.75 8.37
N LYS A 194 -21.32 -15.98 7.89
CA LYS A 194 -20.56 -17.17 8.32
C LYS A 194 -19.62 -17.63 7.21
N ARG A 195 -18.49 -18.22 7.59
CA ARG A 195 -17.59 -18.96 6.69
C ARG A 195 -17.50 -20.42 7.12
N THR A 196 -17.17 -21.26 6.15
CA THR A 196 -16.93 -22.69 6.35
C THR A 196 -15.51 -23.03 5.93
N SER A 197 -14.86 -23.92 6.69
CA SER A 197 -13.59 -24.55 6.29
C SER A 197 -13.75 -26.07 6.37
N SER A 198 -13.20 -26.78 5.40
CA SER A 198 -13.23 -28.24 5.32
C SER A 198 -12.15 -28.72 4.36
N ARG A 199 -11.69 -29.96 4.54
CA ARG A 199 -10.80 -30.62 3.57
C ARG A 199 -11.24 -32.05 3.38
N ILE A 200 -11.35 -32.45 2.11
CA ILE A 200 -11.50 -33.85 1.72
C ILE A 200 -10.15 -34.30 1.15
N ASP A 201 -9.50 -35.23 1.82
CA ASP A 201 -8.31 -35.90 1.32
C ASP A 201 -8.74 -36.94 0.26
N PRO A 202 -8.31 -36.80 -1.01
CA PRO A 202 -8.66 -37.76 -2.05
C PRO A 202 -8.15 -39.18 -1.74
N LEU A 203 -7.11 -39.33 -0.92
CA LEU A 203 -6.59 -40.63 -0.49
C LEU A 203 -7.38 -41.23 0.68
N GLN A 204 -8.32 -40.48 1.28
CA GLN A 204 -9.15 -40.90 2.42
C GLN A 204 -8.32 -41.46 3.59
N ILE A 205 -7.12 -40.92 3.80
CA ILE A 205 -6.20 -41.36 4.86
C ILE A 205 -6.88 -41.17 6.22
N GLN A 206 -7.03 -42.27 6.93
CA GLN A 206 -7.72 -42.31 8.22
C GLN A 206 -6.82 -41.74 9.32
N ARG A 207 -7.44 -41.14 10.36
CA ARG A 207 -6.73 -40.58 11.53
C ARG A 207 -5.76 -41.58 12.18
N ASN A 208 -6.08 -42.86 12.15
CA ASN A 208 -5.31 -43.93 12.79
C ASN A 208 -4.53 -44.79 11.76
N ALA A 209 -4.23 -44.27 10.57
CA ALA A 209 -3.51 -45.01 9.52
C ALA A 209 -2.06 -45.36 9.89
N GLY A 210 -1.51 -44.76 10.95
CA GLY A 210 -0.17 -45.05 11.47
C GLY A 210 0.36 -43.89 12.32
N VAL A 211 1.46 -44.13 13.02
CA VAL A 211 2.23 -43.07 13.70
C VAL A 211 3.32 -42.61 12.73
N LEU A 212 3.28 -41.32 12.37
CA LEU A 212 4.30 -40.66 11.59
C LEU A 212 5.45 -40.23 12.50
N TYR A 213 6.68 -40.45 12.03
CA TYR A 213 7.91 -40.08 12.69
C TYR A 213 8.71 -39.12 11.81
N GLU A 214 9.32 -38.09 12.39
CA GLU A 214 10.16 -37.13 11.66
C GLU A 214 11.46 -37.79 11.19
N THR A 215 11.82 -37.53 9.94
CA THR A 215 13.10 -37.96 9.34
C THR A 215 14.04 -36.77 9.21
N LYS A 216 15.22 -37.00 8.62
CA LYS A 216 16.14 -35.91 8.26
C LYS A 216 15.69 -35.10 7.04
N GLY A 217 14.58 -35.46 6.38
CA GLY A 217 14.05 -34.68 5.26
C GLY A 217 14.76 -34.90 3.91
N GLU A 218 15.50 -36.00 3.74
CA GLU A 218 16.20 -36.30 2.48
C GLU A 218 15.19 -36.36 1.31
N GLY A 219 15.43 -35.58 0.25
CA GLY A 219 14.51 -35.48 -0.89
C GLY A 219 13.22 -34.69 -0.64
N GLY A 220 13.11 -33.94 0.46
CA GLY A 220 11.95 -33.10 0.79
C GLY A 220 10.84 -33.82 1.56
N ILE A 221 10.98 -35.12 1.82
CA ILE A 221 10.04 -35.90 2.65
C ILE A 221 10.59 -35.97 4.08
N HIS A 222 9.92 -35.28 4.99
CA HIS A 222 10.36 -35.08 6.38
C HIS A 222 9.69 -36.03 7.39
N TRP A 223 8.96 -37.05 6.91
CA TRP A 223 8.31 -38.03 7.78
C TRP A 223 8.39 -39.46 7.23
N THR A 224 8.22 -40.46 8.10
CA THR A 224 8.20 -41.89 7.79
C THR A 224 7.22 -42.62 8.70
N LEU A 225 6.75 -43.79 8.27
CA LEU A 225 6.02 -44.74 9.11
C LEU A 225 6.96 -45.72 9.83
N ASP A 226 8.24 -45.78 9.44
CA ASP A 226 9.25 -46.65 10.04
C ASP A 226 9.99 -45.94 11.17
N GLU A 227 9.69 -46.30 12.41
CA GLU A 227 10.35 -45.74 13.61
C GLU A 227 11.88 -45.89 13.59
N LYS A 228 12.43 -46.90 12.89
CA LYS A 228 13.89 -47.08 12.78
C LYS A 228 14.56 -46.02 11.92
N GLN A 229 13.79 -45.41 11.00
CA GLN A 229 14.24 -44.33 10.13
C GLN A 229 13.96 -42.95 10.74
N ALA A 230 13.34 -42.89 11.93
CA ALA A 230 13.12 -41.65 12.65
C ALA A 230 14.45 -41.00 13.03
N LYS A 231 14.50 -39.66 13.00
CA LYS A 231 15.70 -38.89 13.40
C LYS A 231 16.11 -39.13 14.86
N SER A 232 15.18 -39.57 15.72
CA SER A 232 15.47 -40.06 17.08
C SER A 232 14.33 -40.95 17.63
N LYS A 233 14.61 -41.72 18.70
CA LYS A 233 13.67 -42.66 19.37
C LYS A 233 12.35 -42.07 19.89
N LYS A 234 12.15 -40.74 19.84
CA LYS A 234 10.91 -40.06 20.25
C LYS A 234 10.44 -39.01 19.24
N ALA A 235 10.95 -39.04 18.01
CA ALA A 235 10.66 -38.04 16.99
C ALA A 235 9.35 -38.38 16.27
N LYS A 236 8.21 -38.34 16.96
CA LYS A 236 6.91 -38.30 16.26
C LYS A 236 6.81 -37.00 15.46
N LEU A 237 6.12 -37.03 14.33
CA LEU A 237 5.77 -35.82 13.60
C LEU A 237 4.71 -35.04 14.37
N GLY A 238 4.95 -33.76 14.62
CA GLY A 238 4.07 -32.95 15.45
C GLY A 238 3.96 -33.47 16.89
N LYS A 239 2.79 -33.30 17.51
CA LYS A 239 2.54 -33.71 18.89
C LYS A 239 2.30 -35.22 19.02
N ASP A 240 1.57 -35.80 18.08
CA ASP A 240 1.02 -37.15 18.23
C ASP A 240 1.44 -38.14 17.13
N GLY A 241 2.12 -37.68 16.07
CA GLY A 241 2.48 -38.49 14.91
C GLY A 241 1.28 -38.81 14.03
N ARG A 242 0.25 -37.95 14.00
CA ARG A 242 -0.96 -38.22 13.22
C ARG A 242 -0.72 -37.86 11.76
N PRO A 243 -1.39 -38.54 10.80
CA PRO A 243 -1.36 -38.14 9.40
C PRO A 243 -1.71 -36.66 9.17
N SER A 244 -2.62 -36.08 9.96
CA SER A 244 -2.99 -34.66 9.86
C SER A 244 -1.83 -33.70 10.10
N GLU A 245 -0.83 -34.11 10.89
CA GLU A 245 0.38 -33.31 11.18
C GLU A 245 1.35 -33.32 9.98
N ALA A 246 1.17 -34.24 9.03
CA ALA A 246 1.79 -34.20 7.70
C ALA A 246 0.87 -33.55 6.65
N ASN A 247 -0.20 -32.88 7.06
CA ASN A 247 -1.29 -32.48 6.17
C ASN A 247 -1.86 -33.65 5.36
N HIS A 248 -2.10 -34.83 5.95
CA HIS A 248 -2.89 -35.92 5.36
C HIS A 248 -4.19 -36.17 6.11
N GLY A 249 -5.22 -36.62 5.42
CA GLY A 249 -6.54 -36.90 5.97
C GLY A 249 -7.54 -35.74 5.88
N ASN A 250 -8.78 -36.07 6.19
CA ASN A 250 -9.91 -35.13 6.13
C ASN A 250 -9.85 -34.12 7.27
N VAL A 251 -10.25 -32.88 6.99
CA VAL A 251 -10.56 -31.86 8.01
C VAL A 251 -12.07 -31.72 8.06
N THR A 252 -12.65 -32.05 9.23
CA THR A 252 -14.10 -31.96 9.46
C THR A 252 -14.62 -30.57 9.14
N PRO A 253 -15.75 -30.44 8.42
CA PRO A 253 -16.37 -29.14 8.19
C PRO A 253 -16.61 -28.38 9.49
N SER A 254 -16.18 -27.13 9.51
CA SER A 254 -16.37 -26.20 10.62
C SER A 254 -17.08 -24.95 10.14
N ILE A 255 -17.77 -24.27 11.05
CA ILE A 255 -18.48 -23.01 10.81
C ILE A 255 -17.92 -21.96 11.78
N ALA A 256 -17.57 -20.79 11.25
CA ALA A 256 -17.12 -19.64 12.03
C ALA A 256 -17.72 -18.35 11.47
N ASP A 257 -17.59 -17.24 12.21
CA ASP A 257 -17.90 -15.92 11.69
C ASP A 257 -16.95 -15.58 10.53
N GLY A 258 -17.49 -14.94 9.49
CA GLY A 258 -16.70 -14.63 8.30
C GLY A 258 -17.49 -13.96 7.18
N GLY A 259 -16.95 -12.84 6.73
CA GLY A 259 -17.48 -12.03 5.65
C GLY A 259 -18.74 -11.25 6.03
N PHE A 260 -19.21 -10.42 5.10
CA PHE A 260 -20.38 -9.57 5.26
C PHE A 260 -21.18 -9.52 3.96
N THR A 261 -22.50 -9.42 4.07
CA THR A 261 -23.29 -8.80 3.00
C THR A 261 -23.44 -7.31 3.33
N ILE A 262 -23.49 -6.48 2.29
CA ILE A 262 -23.54 -5.03 2.37
C ILE A 262 -24.55 -4.53 1.35
N SER A 263 -25.17 -3.37 1.59
CA SER A 263 -26.06 -2.78 0.58
C SER A 263 -25.28 -2.21 -0.60
N LYS A 264 -24.11 -1.65 -0.32
CA LYS A 264 -23.12 -1.10 -1.26
C LYS A 264 -21.80 -0.85 -0.53
N ALA A 265 -20.71 -0.81 -1.27
CA ALA A 265 -19.45 -0.27 -0.79
C ALA A 265 -19.28 1.17 -1.31
N VAL A 266 -18.68 2.04 -0.52
CA VAL A 266 -18.43 3.44 -0.89
C VAL A 266 -16.97 3.73 -0.69
N GLN A 267 -16.29 4.10 -1.77
CA GLN A 267 -14.94 4.66 -1.72
C GLN A 267 -15.05 6.19 -1.66
N THR A 268 -14.45 6.80 -0.65
CA THR A 268 -14.31 8.25 -0.57
C THR A 268 -12.84 8.61 -0.63
N THR A 269 -12.44 9.32 -1.70
CA THR A 269 -11.09 9.85 -1.91
C THR A 269 -11.11 11.38 -1.82
N VAL A 270 -10.22 11.95 -1.01
CA VAL A 270 -10.13 13.41 -0.80
C VAL A 270 -8.68 13.85 -0.87
N LEU A 271 -8.41 14.85 -1.70
CA LEU A 271 -7.16 15.61 -1.73
C LEU A 271 -7.37 16.98 -1.06
N SER A 272 -6.70 17.20 0.07
CA SER A 272 -6.72 18.46 0.80
C SER A 272 -5.81 19.51 0.14
N LEU A 273 -6.41 20.52 -0.49
CA LEU A 273 -5.66 21.64 -1.07
C LEU A 273 -5.02 22.54 0.01
N PRO A 274 -5.64 22.80 1.19
CA PRO A 274 -4.98 23.46 2.30
C PRO A 274 -3.73 22.73 2.81
N ALA A 275 -3.72 21.40 2.80
CA ALA A 275 -2.53 20.63 3.20
C ALA A 275 -1.36 20.93 2.25
N LEU A 276 -1.59 20.92 0.94
CA LEU A 276 -0.58 21.29 -0.05
C LEU A 276 -0.12 22.74 0.08
N ARG A 277 -1.05 23.68 0.33
CA ARG A 277 -0.74 25.11 0.52
C ARG A 277 0.20 25.41 1.70
N ARG A 278 0.36 24.49 2.66
CA ARG A 278 1.31 24.64 3.77
C ARG A 278 2.75 24.40 3.34
N LEU A 279 2.97 23.64 2.27
CA LEU A 279 4.30 23.26 1.79
C LEU A 279 4.98 24.46 1.12
N ARG A 280 6.28 24.61 1.35
CA ARG A 280 7.17 25.60 0.73
C ARG A 280 8.38 24.89 0.12
N PHE A 281 8.87 25.42 -0.98
CA PHE A 281 9.91 24.80 -1.79
C PHE A 281 11.04 25.78 -2.11
N PRO A 282 11.74 26.31 -1.09
CA PRO A 282 12.88 27.17 -1.36
C PRO A 282 14.00 26.36 -2.04
N VAL A 283 14.71 27.02 -2.95
CA VAL A 283 15.89 26.48 -3.65
C VAL A 283 17.03 27.46 -3.38
N ASP A 284 18.19 26.94 -3.00
CA ASP A 284 19.34 27.74 -2.56
C ASP A 284 18.99 28.75 -1.44
N GLY A 285 18.13 28.33 -0.51
CA GLY A 285 17.63 29.16 0.60
C GLY A 285 16.66 30.28 0.18
N LYS A 286 16.27 30.37 -1.09
CA LYS A 286 15.39 31.43 -1.60
C LYS A 286 13.96 30.92 -1.77
N ALA A 287 13.04 31.53 -1.04
CA ALA A 287 11.59 31.34 -1.21
C ALA A 287 11.11 31.87 -2.57
N GLY A 288 10.04 31.30 -3.10
CA GLY A 288 9.42 31.76 -4.34
C GLY A 288 7.98 31.28 -4.48
N LEU A 289 7.01 32.19 -4.42
CA LEU A 289 5.59 31.84 -4.44
C LEU A 289 5.17 31.11 -5.72
N ALA A 290 5.62 31.60 -6.88
CA ALA A 290 5.33 30.94 -8.16
C ALA A 290 5.91 29.52 -8.23
N ARG A 291 7.08 29.29 -7.64
CA ARG A 291 7.68 27.95 -7.53
C ARG A 291 6.86 27.07 -6.59
N ASP A 292 6.47 27.61 -5.44
CA ASP A 292 5.63 26.86 -4.50
C ASP A 292 4.31 26.43 -5.16
N ASP A 293 3.66 27.31 -5.90
CA ASP A 293 2.40 27.00 -6.59
C ASP A 293 2.60 25.96 -7.69
N ALA A 294 3.70 26.02 -8.43
CA ALA A 294 4.05 25.01 -9.42
C ALA A 294 4.29 23.63 -8.76
N ALA A 295 5.05 23.57 -7.66
CA ALA A 295 5.28 22.33 -6.91
C ALA A 295 3.97 21.74 -6.37
N ARG A 296 3.13 22.56 -5.72
CA ARG A 296 1.85 22.11 -5.16
C ARG A 296 0.89 21.64 -6.25
N THR A 297 0.91 22.27 -7.42
CA THR A 297 0.11 21.84 -8.58
C THR A 297 0.60 20.48 -9.09
N ALA A 298 1.92 20.29 -9.21
CA ALA A 298 2.50 19.00 -9.58
C ALA A 298 2.16 17.89 -8.58
N LEU A 299 2.21 18.18 -7.27
CA LEU A 299 1.79 17.24 -6.22
C LEU A 299 0.30 16.90 -6.30
N ALA A 300 -0.55 17.90 -6.56
CA ALA A 300 -1.98 17.67 -6.74
C ALA A 300 -2.27 16.78 -7.95
N ALA A 301 -1.60 17.06 -9.09
CA ALA A 301 -1.74 16.26 -10.29
C ALA A 301 -1.22 14.82 -10.09
N LEU A 302 -0.08 14.64 -9.40
CA LEU A 302 0.45 13.33 -9.04
C LEU A 302 -0.53 12.54 -8.16
N ALA A 303 -1.15 13.20 -7.18
CA ALA A 303 -2.13 12.56 -6.29
C ALA A 303 -3.38 12.10 -7.07
N LEU A 304 -3.92 12.95 -7.95
CA LEU A 304 -5.03 12.60 -8.82
C LEU A 304 -4.67 11.46 -9.78
N CYS A 305 -3.46 11.49 -10.34
CA CYS A 305 -2.93 10.44 -11.19
C CYS A 305 -2.87 9.10 -10.44
N ALA A 306 -2.27 9.06 -9.24
CA ALA A 306 -2.16 7.87 -8.42
C ALA A 306 -3.53 7.25 -8.08
N ALA A 307 -4.48 8.08 -7.64
CA ALA A 307 -5.84 7.64 -7.33
C ALA A 307 -6.58 7.13 -8.58
N THR A 308 -6.41 7.79 -9.72
CA THR A 308 -7.05 7.41 -10.99
C THR A 308 -6.48 6.09 -11.52
N LEU A 309 -5.15 5.94 -11.53
CA LEU A 309 -4.48 4.72 -11.98
C LEU A 309 -4.85 3.52 -11.11
N SER A 310 -4.85 3.70 -9.78
CA SER A 310 -5.24 2.64 -8.85
C SER A 310 -6.66 2.15 -9.10
N ARG A 311 -7.59 3.04 -9.44
CA ARG A 311 -8.97 2.66 -9.77
C ARG A 311 -9.08 2.00 -11.15
N ALA A 312 -8.27 2.42 -12.12
CA ALA A 312 -8.26 1.85 -13.47
C ALA A 312 -7.78 0.40 -13.51
N GLN A 313 -6.96 -0.03 -12.55
CA GLN A 313 -6.52 -1.42 -12.38
C GLN A 313 -7.64 -2.37 -11.87
N GLY A 314 -8.81 -1.83 -11.51
CA GLY A 314 -9.90 -2.57 -10.91
C GLY A 314 -9.82 -2.65 -9.39
N CYS A 315 -10.87 -3.17 -8.75
CA CYS A 315 -10.98 -3.23 -7.28
C CYS A 315 -11.00 -4.68 -6.78
N ASP A 316 -9.90 -5.40 -7.01
CA ASP A 316 -9.63 -6.68 -6.34
C ASP A 316 -8.82 -6.41 -5.07
N LEU A 317 -9.49 -6.48 -3.93
CA LEU A 317 -8.87 -6.11 -2.66
C LEU A 317 -8.16 -7.30 -2.00
N ARG A 318 -8.72 -8.50 -2.16
CA ARG A 318 -8.27 -9.77 -1.62
C ARG A 318 -9.24 -10.87 -2.04
N SER A 319 -8.86 -12.13 -1.76
CA SER A 319 -9.74 -13.29 -1.93
C SER A 319 -11.15 -13.01 -1.42
N ARG A 320 -12.13 -13.19 -2.32
CA ARG A 320 -13.56 -12.96 -2.09
C ARG A 320 -13.93 -11.52 -1.71
N CYS A 321 -13.19 -10.53 -2.18
CA CYS A 321 -13.50 -9.11 -1.99
C CYS A 321 -13.18 -8.32 -3.28
N ILE A 322 -13.80 -8.73 -4.38
CA ILE A 322 -13.74 -8.03 -5.66
C ILE A 322 -14.96 -7.12 -5.76
N LEU A 323 -14.75 -5.85 -6.05
CA LEU A 323 -15.78 -4.83 -6.15
C LEU A 323 -15.86 -4.25 -7.57
N HIS A 324 -17.06 -3.88 -7.99
CA HIS A 324 -17.33 -3.25 -9.28
C HIS A 324 -17.98 -1.87 -9.08
N ALA A 325 -17.34 -0.82 -9.59
CA ALA A 325 -17.87 0.53 -9.55
C ALA A 325 -19.19 0.60 -10.33
N GLN A 326 -20.19 1.27 -9.77
CA GLN A 326 -21.52 1.39 -10.39
C GLN A 326 -21.62 2.56 -11.38
N ASP A 327 -20.76 3.57 -11.20
CA ASP A 327 -20.75 4.79 -12.00
C ASP A 327 -19.35 5.13 -12.51
N ALA A 328 -19.30 5.99 -13.52
CA ALA A 328 -18.06 6.58 -13.97
C ALA A 328 -17.41 7.42 -12.86
N ILE A 329 -16.09 7.28 -12.71
CA ILE A 329 -15.30 8.01 -11.72
C ILE A 329 -15.32 9.50 -12.06
N THR A 330 -15.85 10.31 -11.13
CA THR A 330 -15.97 11.76 -11.27
C THR A 330 -15.27 12.45 -10.12
N TRP A 331 -14.43 13.44 -10.44
CA TRP A 331 -13.81 14.33 -9.46
C TRP A 331 -14.65 15.60 -9.28
N GLU A 332 -14.86 15.97 -8.04
CA GLU A 332 -15.55 17.18 -7.62
C GLU A 332 -14.54 18.17 -7.04
N LEU A 333 -14.51 19.38 -7.59
CA LEU A 333 -13.75 20.48 -7.01
C LEU A 333 -14.64 21.23 -6.01
N LEU A 334 -14.28 21.13 -4.73
CA LEU A 334 -14.96 21.80 -3.63
C LEU A 334 -14.40 23.24 -3.49
N GLY A 335 -14.93 24.14 -4.31
CA GLY A 335 -14.55 25.55 -4.38
C GLY A 335 -15.08 26.40 -3.22
N GLU A 336 -15.85 27.44 -3.53
CA GLU A 336 -16.42 28.35 -2.54
C GLU A 336 -17.47 27.65 -1.65
N PRO A 337 -17.46 27.88 -0.32
CA PRO A 337 -18.47 27.33 0.56
C PRO A 337 -19.89 27.68 0.13
N GLY A 338 -20.76 26.68 0.05
CA GLY A 338 -22.17 26.84 -0.36
C GLY A 338 -22.42 26.79 -1.87
N SER A 339 -21.37 26.76 -2.70
CA SER A 339 -21.52 26.57 -4.15
C SER A 339 -21.57 25.09 -4.54
N GLU A 340 -22.27 24.79 -5.63
CA GLU A 340 -22.26 23.45 -6.25
C GLU A 340 -20.85 23.08 -6.73
N PRO A 341 -20.35 21.87 -6.41
CA PRO A 341 -19.04 21.43 -6.87
C PRO A 341 -18.93 21.33 -8.39
N GLN A 342 -17.83 21.81 -8.96
CA GLN A 342 -17.52 21.57 -10.36
C GLN A 342 -17.10 20.12 -10.56
N ARG A 343 -17.58 19.48 -11.64
CA ARG A 343 -17.36 18.06 -11.91
C ARG A 343 -16.46 17.85 -13.11
N PHE A 344 -15.53 16.92 -12.96
CA PHE A 344 -14.55 16.56 -13.97
C PHE A 344 -14.42 15.05 -14.13
N ALA A 345 -14.30 14.59 -15.37
CA ALA A 345 -13.75 13.28 -15.64
C ALA A 345 -12.23 13.37 -15.62
N LEU A 346 -11.57 12.27 -15.25
CA LEU A 346 -10.13 12.16 -15.37
C LEU A 346 -9.77 10.70 -15.70
N PRO A 347 -9.85 10.29 -16.97
CA PRO A 347 -9.35 9.00 -17.42
C PRO A 347 -7.83 8.85 -17.15
N ALA A 348 -7.33 7.62 -17.10
CA ALA A 348 -5.92 7.33 -16.79
C ALA A 348 -4.92 8.08 -17.69
N ALA A 349 -5.16 8.09 -19.01
CA ALA A 349 -4.30 8.80 -19.96
C ALA A 349 -4.26 10.31 -19.69
N ASP A 350 -5.42 10.92 -19.40
CA ASP A 350 -5.53 12.35 -19.09
C ASP A 350 -4.89 12.68 -17.74
N ALA A 351 -4.99 11.78 -16.75
CA ALA A 351 -4.35 11.96 -15.45
C ALA A 351 -2.81 11.96 -15.55
N ILE A 352 -2.25 11.06 -16.37
CA ILE A 352 -0.83 11.01 -16.68
C ILE A 352 -0.39 12.28 -17.42
N ALA A 353 -1.15 12.72 -18.42
CA ALA A 353 -0.86 13.93 -19.18
C ALA A 353 -0.90 15.19 -18.29
N LEU A 354 -1.92 15.30 -17.43
CA LEU A 354 -2.06 16.38 -16.46
C LEU A 354 -0.87 16.43 -15.49
N TYR A 355 -0.41 15.27 -15.00
CA TYR A 355 0.77 15.20 -14.15
C TYR A 355 2.05 15.62 -14.88
N ARG A 356 2.28 15.12 -16.09
CA ARG A 356 3.46 15.50 -16.90
C ARG A 356 3.50 17.01 -17.15
N GLU A 357 2.39 17.61 -17.58
CA GLU A 357 2.34 19.06 -17.83
C GLU A 357 2.58 19.87 -16.55
N ALA A 358 2.01 19.43 -15.41
CA ALA A 358 2.25 20.07 -14.12
C ALA A 358 3.71 19.96 -13.68
N LEU A 359 4.34 18.81 -13.90
CA LEU A 359 5.75 18.58 -13.60
C LEU A 359 6.67 19.45 -14.47
N ASP A 360 6.37 19.60 -15.77
CA ASP A 360 7.14 20.46 -16.65
C ASP A 360 7.10 21.93 -16.20
N LYS A 361 5.94 22.40 -15.73
CA LYS A 361 5.84 23.74 -15.11
C LYS A 361 6.63 23.86 -13.82
N ALA A 362 6.65 22.81 -12.98
CA ALA A 362 7.48 22.78 -11.78
C ALA A 362 8.98 22.86 -12.12
N ARG A 363 9.44 22.11 -13.11
CA ARG A 363 10.82 22.15 -13.60
C ARG A 363 11.18 23.51 -14.18
N ALA A 364 10.30 24.11 -14.97
CA ALA A 364 10.48 25.47 -15.50
C ALA A 364 10.57 26.54 -14.39
N ALA A 365 9.96 26.30 -13.22
CA ALA A 365 10.08 27.15 -12.04
C ALA A 365 11.36 26.88 -11.20
N GLY A 366 12.24 26.00 -11.68
CA GLY A 366 13.54 25.68 -11.08
C GLY A 366 13.47 24.71 -9.91
N LEU A 367 12.41 23.89 -9.81
CA LEU A 367 12.37 22.81 -8.81
C LEU A 367 13.31 21.67 -9.21
N PRO A 368 14.13 21.16 -8.27
CA PRO A 368 14.91 19.96 -8.51
C PRO A 368 13.96 18.76 -8.63
N PHE A 369 14.27 17.85 -9.54
CA PHE A 369 13.51 16.64 -9.75
C PHE A 369 14.45 15.55 -10.25
N ARG A 370 14.48 14.41 -9.55
CA ARG A 370 15.33 13.30 -9.93
C ARG A 370 14.65 12.43 -10.99
N GLU A 371 15.19 12.42 -12.21
CA GLU A 371 14.64 11.60 -13.31
C GLU A 371 15.04 10.13 -13.22
N GLN A 372 16.28 9.88 -12.82
CA GLN A 372 16.83 8.53 -12.69
C GLN A 372 16.55 7.98 -11.30
N ALA A 373 16.26 6.69 -11.22
CA ALA A 373 16.17 6.01 -9.94
C ALA A 373 17.43 6.26 -9.09
N LEU A 374 17.23 6.45 -7.79
CA LEU A 374 18.34 6.44 -6.84
C LEU A 374 18.56 5.01 -6.39
N GLU A 375 19.55 4.36 -6.99
CA GLU A 375 19.95 3.01 -6.63
C GLU A 375 20.78 3.01 -5.34
N LEU A 376 20.27 2.34 -4.31
CA LEU A 376 20.96 2.10 -3.04
C LEU A 376 21.38 0.62 -2.97
N GLU A 377 22.46 0.37 -2.27
CA GLU A 377 22.90 -0.99 -1.94
C GLU A 377 22.53 -1.34 -0.50
N PRO A 378 21.92 -2.51 -0.23
CA PRO A 378 21.65 -2.91 1.15
C PRO A 378 22.95 -3.07 1.92
N SER A 379 22.97 -2.64 3.18
CA SER A 379 24.14 -2.86 4.05
C SER A 379 24.37 -4.34 4.33
N ALA A 380 25.61 -4.71 4.69
CA ALA A 380 25.96 -6.09 5.04
C ALA A 380 25.11 -6.65 6.20
N GLU A 381 24.79 -5.80 7.19
CA GLU A 381 23.93 -6.17 8.32
C GLU A 381 22.48 -6.42 7.87
N LEU A 382 21.93 -5.58 6.98
CA LEU A 382 20.59 -5.77 6.43
C LEU A 382 20.49 -7.07 5.61
N VAL A 383 21.51 -7.37 4.78
CA VAL A 383 21.60 -8.65 4.04
C VAL A 383 21.65 -9.84 5.00
N THR A 384 22.47 -9.76 6.04
CA THR A 384 22.60 -10.83 7.05
C THR A 384 21.29 -11.05 7.81
N LEU A 385 20.60 -9.97 8.18
CA LEU A 385 19.30 -10.02 8.86
C LEU A 385 18.24 -10.68 7.97
N LEU A 386 18.15 -10.26 6.70
CA LEU A 386 17.20 -10.84 5.75
C LEU A 386 17.47 -12.33 5.51
N ARG A 387 18.73 -12.73 5.32
CA ARG A 387 19.08 -14.14 5.16
C ARG A 387 18.65 -14.98 6.36
N LYS A 388 19.00 -14.55 7.59
CA LYS A 388 18.59 -15.24 8.82
C LYS A 388 17.08 -15.35 8.94
N SER A 389 16.34 -14.30 8.55
CA SER A 389 14.88 -14.36 8.51
C SER A 389 14.37 -15.42 7.53
N GLN A 390 14.94 -15.48 6.33
CA GLN A 390 14.55 -16.46 5.31
C GLN A 390 14.94 -17.90 5.71
N GLU A 391 16.09 -18.10 6.36
CA GLU A 391 16.49 -19.39 6.93
C GLU A 391 15.50 -19.84 8.01
N LEU A 392 15.05 -18.91 8.87
CA LEU A 392 14.01 -19.19 9.85
C LEU A 392 12.67 -19.51 9.19
N GLU A 393 12.27 -18.84 8.13
CA GLU A 393 11.05 -19.17 7.37
C GLU A 393 11.11 -20.58 6.77
N VAL A 394 12.27 -20.97 6.23
CA VAL A 394 12.49 -22.34 5.72
C VAL A 394 12.42 -23.37 6.85
N GLN A 395 12.97 -23.06 8.02
CA GLN A 395 12.95 -23.94 9.19
C GLN A 395 11.59 -23.99 9.90
N SER A 396 10.83 -22.89 9.87
CA SER A 396 9.52 -22.73 10.51
C SER A 396 8.35 -23.06 9.59
N ALA A 397 8.62 -23.57 8.38
CA ALA A 397 7.61 -24.19 7.53
C ALA A 397 7.28 -25.61 8.01
N PRO A 398 6.34 -25.76 8.97
CA PRO A 398 5.32 -26.80 8.86
C PRO A 398 3.88 -26.31 9.20
N GLU A 399 2.89 -26.97 8.58
CA GLU A 399 1.44 -26.95 8.84
C GLU A 399 0.67 -25.61 8.66
N ALA A 400 0.24 -25.32 7.43
CA ALA A 400 -0.90 -24.41 7.19
C ALA A 400 -2.03 -25.15 6.46
N GLY A 401 -2.67 -26.07 7.18
CA GLY A 401 -4.08 -26.39 6.97
C GLY A 401 -4.92 -25.50 7.90
N ALA A 402 -5.41 -24.38 7.38
CA ALA A 402 -6.47 -23.57 8.01
C ALA A 402 -7.59 -23.32 7.00
#